data_AF-A0A8I6Y1G5-F1
#
_entry.id   AF-A0A8I6Y1G5-F1
#
_cell.length_a   1.000
_cell.length_b   1.000
_cell.length_c   1.000
_cell.angle_alpha   90.00
_cell.angle_beta   90.00
_cell.angle_gamma   90.00
#
_symmetry.space_group_name_H-M   'P 1'
#
loop_
_entity.id
_entity.type
_entity.pdbx_description
1 polymer ?
#
loop_
_entity_poly.entity_id
_entity_poly.type
_entity_poly.pdbx_seq_one_letter_code
_entity_poly.pdbx_strand_id
1 'polypeptide(L)'
;MSMTVLSGLNLTISQGSMYIWTQLFSKQEEDGWSCFYLIVKDVMDAPGGALLSVYMLQNCDDVWRLHVHLTLASDLYPQLIPKGVLVDNKIYLATENAIVVLDLTSSIASTIQPPHGVSIDLGKTTMLSRADDGSVLCLIHINELQLQIWLHNGDNWSLLDTICLSEMCANMLEDVPTADIRINHVGDYNDFVFLEMGRCVLYLDVKSRTLRKGYEMTADEYHLGDIYPFMMSWPPIFPTLSPARPF
;
A
#
# COMPACT_ATOMS: atom_id res chain seq x y z
N MET A 1 17.89 9.23 -13.05
CA MET A 1 18.11 8.33 -11.90
C MET A 1 17.85 6.93 -12.40
N SER A 2 18.90 6.09 -12.48
CA SER A 2 18.76 4.71 -12.96
C SER A 2 17.89 3.95 -11.97
N MET A 3 16.79 3.39 -12.44
CA MET A 3 16.04 2.36 -11.73
C MET A 3 17.09 1.32 -11.31
N THR A 4 17.40 1.24 -10.02
CA THR A 4 18.36 0.26 -9.53
C THR A 4 17.61 -1.06 -9.56
N VAL A 5 17.73 -1.74 -10.71
CA VAL A 5 17.29 -3.12 -10.88
C VAL A 5 17.84 -3.89 -9.70
N LEU A 6 16.97 -4.47 -8.88
CA LEU A 6 17.33 -5.43 -7.84
C LEU A 6 18.32 -6.42 -8.47
N SER A 7 19.59 -6.34 -8.09
CA SER A 7 20.63 -7.14 -8.72
C SER A 7 20.27 -8.63 -8.52
N GLY A 8 20.22 -9.39 -9.61
CA GLY A 8 19.86 -10.82 -9.60
C GLY A 8 18.39 -11.16 -9.93
N LEU A 9 17.47 -10.20 -9.94
CA LEU A 9 16.06 -10.43 -10.31
C LEU A 9 15.85 -10.16 -11.82
N ASN A 10 16.13 -11.16 -12.65
CA ASN A 10 15.85 -11.09 -14.09
C ASN A 10 14.36 -11.38 -14.35
N LEU A 11 13.55 -10.33 -14.34
CA LEU A 11 12.13 -10.42 -14.65
C LEU A 11 11.90 -10.33 -16.15
N THR A 12 11.47 -11.43 -16.75
CA THR A 12 10.94 -11.43 -18.12
C THR A 12 9.47 -10.99 -18.08
N ILE A 13 9.17 -9.89 -18.78
CA ILE A 13 7.80 -9.47 -19.06
C ILE A 13 7.32 -10.35 -20.22
N SER A 14 6.32 -11.18 -19.96
CA SER A 14 5.66 -11.97 -21.01
C SER A 14 4.76 -11.06 -21.85
N GLN A 15 4.84 -11.19 -23.18
CA GLN A 15 3.86 -10.60 -24.10
C GLN A 15 2.45 -11.09 -23.70
N GLY A 16 1.51 -10.17 -23.50
CA GLY A 16 0.12 -10.47 -23.12
C GLY A 16 -0.31 -10.05 -21.70
N SER A 17 0.60 -9.46 -20.91
CA SER A 17 0.25 -8.93 -19.57
C SER A 17 -0.24 -7.47 -19.69
N MET A 18 -1.42 -7.14 -19.16
CA MET A 18 -1.99 -5.78 -19.26
C MET A 18 -1.50 -4.88 -18.13
N TYR A 19 -1.44 -5.42 -16.91
CA TYR A 19 -0.97 -4.72 -15.72
C TYR A 19 0.04 -5.57 -14.96
N ILE A 20 1.12 -4.94 -14.50
CA ILE A 20 2.08 -5.55 -13.59
C ILE A 20 2.25 -4.58 -12.44
N TRP A 21 2.02 -5.06 -11.24
CA TRP A 21 2.32 -4.34 -10.02
C TRP A 21 3.29 -5.14 -9.16
N THR A 22 4.14 -4.42 -8.42
CA THR A 22 5.21 -5.01 -7.62
C THR A 22 5.34 -4.31 -6.28
N GLN A 23 5.62 -5.07 -5.23
CA GLN A 23 5.97 -4.52 -3.92
C GLN A 23 7.07 -5.32 -3.26
N LEU A 24 7.97 -4.59 -2.60
CA LEU A 24 8.99 -5.14 -1.75
C LEU A 24 8.51 -5.08 -0.29
N PHE A 25 8.66 -6.20 0.40
CA PHE A 25 8.49 -6.33 1.84
C PHE A 25 9.81 -6.76 2.46
N SER A 26 10.04 -6.36 3.71
CA SER A 26 11.14 -6.88 4.52
C SER A 26 10.62 -7.33 5.87
N LYS A 27 11.27 -8.35 6.41
CA LYS A 27 10.98 -8.91 7.73
C LYS A 27 12.29 -9.20 8.44
N GLN A 28 12.35 -8.81 9.71
CA GLN A 28 13.42 -9.24 10.59
C GLN A 28 13.07 -10.61 11.20
N GLU A 29 14.00 -11.56 11.09
CA GLU A 29 13.93 -12.90 11.66
C GLU A 29 14.98 -13.06 12.76
N GLU A 30 14.92 -14.15 13.54
CA GLU A 30 15.92 -14.44 14.57
C GLU A 30 17.34 -14.58 13.98
N ASP A 31 17.44 -15.16 12.78
CA ASP A 31 18.70 -15.47 12.10
C ASP A 31 19.15 -14.41 11.08
N GLY A 32 18.39 -13.32 10.89
CA GLY A 32 18.72 -12.28 9.91
C GLY A 32 17.54 -11.48 9.36
N TRP A 33 17.65 -11.07 8.10
CA TRP A 33 16.59 -10.37 7.37
C TRP A 33 16.16 -11.18 6.16
N SER A 34 14.85 -11.23 5.97
CA SER A 34 14.22 -11.77 4.77
C SER A 34 13.56 -10.64 3.99
N CYS A 35 13.79 -10.61 2.68
CA CYS A 35 13.14 -9.70 1.77
C CYS A 35 12.21 -10.49 0.83
N PHE A 36 11.01 -9.97 0.61
CA PHE A 36 10.01 -10.58 -0.25
C PHE A 36 9.66 -9.60 -1.36
N TYR A 37 9.77 -10.06 -2.61
CA TYR A 37 9.40 -9.29 -3.79
C TYR A 37 8.15 -9.91 -4.41
N LEU A 38 7.03 -9.25 -4.20
CA LEU A 38 5.73 -9.63 -4.73
C LEU A 38 5.56 -9.05 -6.13
N ILE A 39 5.08 -9.87 -7.05
CA ILE A 39 4.70 -9.51 -8.39
C ILE A 39 3.29 -10.01 -8.63
N VAL A 40 2.42 -9.10 -9.04
CA VAL A 40 1.06 -9.41 -9.46
C VAL A 40 0.95 -9.04 -10.94
N LYS A 41 0.61 -10.02 -11.77
CA LYS A 41 0.45 -9.86 -13.22
C LYS A 41 -0.99 -10.14 -13.60
N ASP A 42 -1.62 -9.20 -14.27
CA ASP A 42 -2.88 -9.44 -14.96
C ASP A 42 -2.59 -10.04 -16.34
N VAL A 43 -3.12 -11.25 -16.60
CA VAL A 43 -2.84 -12.02 -17.82
C VAL A 43 -4.11 -12.08 -18.66
N MET A 44 -4.12 -11.36 -19.78
CA MET A 44 -5.24 -11.47 -20.72
C MET A 44 -5.35 -12.91 -21.23
N ASP A 45 -6.57 -13.44 -21.23
CA ASP A 45 -6.96 -14.77 -21.73
C ASP A 45 -6.57 -16.01 -20.88
N ALA A 46 -6.04 -15.83 -19.65
CA ALA A 46 -5.87 -16.94 -18.72
C ALA A 46 -7.18 -17.25 -17.96
N PRO A 47 -7.53 -18.53 -17.70
CA PRO A 47 -8.74 -18.91 -16.95
C PRO A 47 -8.74 -18.54 -15.45
N GLY A 48 -7.86 -17.62 -15.02
CA GLY A 48 -7.85 -16.98 -13.71
C GLY A 48 -7.19 -15.61 -13.85
N GLY A 49 -7.94 -14.55 -13.54
CA GLY A 49 -7.64 -13.17 -13.93
C GLY A 49 -6.21 -12.70 -13.62
N ALA A 50 -5.70 -12.93 -12.40
CA ALA A 50 -4.39 -12.42 -11.96
C ALA A 50 -3.45 -13.53 -11.46
N LEU A 51 -2.17 -13.43 -11.83
CA LEU A 51 -1.09 -14.30 -11.40
C LEU A 51 -0.24 -13.62 -10.32
N LEU A 52 -0.08 -14.30 -9.19
CA LEU A 52 0.71 -13.83 -8.06
C LEU A 52 1.99 -14.64 -7.94
N SER A 53 3.14 -13.97 -7.89
CA SER A 53 4.45 -14.57 -7.66
C SER A 53 5.18 -13.84 -6.54
N VAL A 54 5.68 -14.59 -5.55
CA VAL A 54 6.51 -14.05 -4.47
C VAL A 54 7.90 -14.63 -4.61
N TYR A 55 8.89 -13.76 -4.76
CA TYR A 55 10.29 -14.11 -4.68
C TYR A 55 10.80 -13.77 -3.27
N MET A 56 11.63 -14.62 -2.71
CA MET A 56 12.24 -14.44 -1.40
C MET A 56 13.76 -14.37 -1.55
N LEU A 57 14.37 -13.43 -0.85
CA LEU A 57 15.80 -13.34 -0.60
C LEU A 57 16.01 -13.53 0.91
N GLN A 58 16.80 -14.53 1.29
CA GLN A 58 17.01 -14.89 2.69
C GLN A 58 18.47 -14.68 3.05
N ASN A 59 18.74 -14.19 4.27
CA ASN A 59 20.09 -14.08 4.85
C ASN A 59 21.11 -13.35 3.94
N CYS A 60 20.63 -12.40 3.12
CA CYS A 60 21.45 -11.65 2.17
C CYS A 60 22.28 -12.54 1.22
N ASP A 61 21.77 -13.72 0.86
CA ASP A 61 22.52 -14.68 0.03
C ASP A 61 22.56 -14.34 -1.48
N ASP A 62 22.31 -13.07 -1.81
CA ASP A 62 22.27 -12.45 -3.15
C ASP A 62 21.41 -13.18 -4.21
N VAL A 63 20.63 -14.20 -3.83
CA VAL A 63 19.86 -15.05 -4.74
C VAL A 63 18.37 -15.00 -4.42
N TRP A 64 17.60 -14.38 -5.31
CA TRP A 64 16.14 -14.41 -5.27
C TRP A 64 15.60 -15.77 -5.69
N ARG A 65 14.78 -16.38 -4.84
CA ARG A 65 14.14 -17.68 -5.10
C ARG A 65 12.64 -17.50 -5.21
N LEU A 66 12.03 -18.14 -6.20
CA LEU A 66 10.57 -18.22 -6.27
C LEU A 66 10.07 -19.01 -5.06
N HIS A 67 9.33 -18.34 -4.18
CA HIS A 67 8.83 -18.90 -2.94
C HIS A 67 7.36 -19.34 -3.08
N VAL A 68 6.52 -18.48 -3.69
CA VAL A 68 5.11 -18.77 -3.93
C VAL A 68 4.71 -18.37 -5.35
N HIS A 69 3.86 -19.17 -5.98
CA HIS A 69 3.30 -18.91 -7.30
C HIS A 69 1.86 -19.42 -7.37
N LEU A 70 0.89 -18.52 -7.52
CA LEU A 70 -0.53 -18.82 -7.47
C LEU A 70 -1.32 -18.04 -8.53
N THR A 71 -2.44 -18.59 -8.95
CA THR A 71 -3.43 -17.89 -9.79
C THR A 71 -4.63 -17.51 -8.94
N LEU A 72 -5.00 -16.23 -8.95
CA LEU A 72 -6.21 -15.72 -8.29
C LEU A 72 -7.43 -15.93 -9.20
N ALA A 73 -8.58 -16.13 -8.56
CA ALA A 73 -9.86 -16.18 -9.25
C ALA A 73 -10.16 -14.83 -9.93
N SER A 74 -10.88 -14.87 -11.05
CA SER A 74 -11.16 -13.70 -11.87
C SER A 74 -12.07 -12.65 -11.21
N ASP A 75 -12.64 -12.92 -10.05
CA ASP A 75 -13.42 -11.97 -9.25
C ASP A 75 -12.57 -11.21 -8.20
N LEU A 76 -11.28 -11.56 -8.08
CA LEU A 76 -10.31 -11.00 -7.15
C LEU A 76 -9.28 -10.13 -7.88
N TYR A 77 -9.77 -9.11 -8.60
CA TYR A 77 -8.87 -8.14 -9.24
C TYR A 77 -8.16 -7.31 -8.16
N PRO A 78 -6.81 -7.33 -8.12
CA PRO A 78 -6.06 -6.43 -7.27
C PRO A 78 -6.33 -4.98 -7.70
N GLN A 79 -6.35 -4.05 -6.75
CA GLN A 79 -6.38 -2.63 -7.11
C GLN A 79 -5.23 -2.27 -8.05
N LEU A 80 -5.35 -1.16 -8.80
CA LEU A 80 -4.26 -0.71 -9.69
C LEU A 80 -2.92 -0.51 -8.95
N ILE A 81 -2.96 -0.22 -7.64
CA ILE A 81 -1.78 -0.06 -6.78
C ILE A 81 -2.12 -0.56 -5.36
N PRO A 82 -2.32 -1.87 -5.12
CA PRO A 82 -2.69 -2.34 -3.81
C PRO A 82 -1.43 -2.33 -2.93
N LYS A 83 -1.28 -1.36 -2.01
CA LYS A 83 -0.22 -1.41 -1.00
C LYS A 83 -0.53 -2.56 -0.04
N GLY A 84 -0.01 -3.75 -0.36
CA GLY A 84 -0.11 -4.93 0.47
C GLY A 84 0.60 -4.75 1.80
N VAL A 85 0.28 -5.64 2.74
CA VAL A 85 0.85 -5.64 4.09
C VAL A 85 1.41 -7.02 4.40
N LEU A 86 2.64 -7.09 4.89
CA LEU A 86 3.24 -8.32 5.39
C LEU A 86 3.09 -8.35 6.92
N VAL A 87 2.39 -9.35 7.44
CA VAL A 87 2.29 -9.65 8.88
C VAL A 87 2.70 -11.09 9.08
N ASP A 88 3.68 -11.33 9.96
CA ASP A 88 4.32 -12.62 10.15
C ASP A 88 4.81 -13.25 8.83
N ASN A 89 4.17 -14.32 8.37
CA ASN A 89 4.46 -14.98 7.09
C ASN A 89 3.26 -14.89 6.14
N LYS A 90 2.42 -13.87 6.28
CA LYS A 90 1.22 -13.67 5.48
C LYS A 90 1.24 -12.32 4.80
N ILE A 91 1.00 -12.31 3.49
CA ILE A 91 0.82 -11.08 2.71
C ILE A 91 -0.67 -10.85 2.51
N TYR A 92 -1.13 -9.66 2.86
CA TYR A 92 -2.52 -9.23 2.75
C TYR A 92 -2.65 -8.22 1.61
N LEU A 93 -3.58 -8.47 0.70
CA LEU A 93 -3.81 -7.65 -0.49
C LEU A 93 -5.29 -7.27 -0.58
N ALA A 94 -5.57 -5.98 -0.62
CA ALA A 94 -6.92 -5.49 -0.88
C ALA A 94 -7.26 -5.66 -2.38
N THR A 95 -8.37 -6.34 -2.64
CA THR A 95 -9.01 -6.48 -3.96
C THR A 95 -10.41 -5.87 -3.89
N GLU A 96 -11.06 -5.65 -5.03
CA GLU A 96 -12.38 -4.97 -5.06
C GLU A 96 -13.44 -5.61 -4.14
N ASN A 97 -13.41 -6.94 -4.01
CA ASN A 97 -14.47 -7.69 -3.31
C ASN A 97 -14.01 -8.35 -1.99
N ALA A 98 -12.71 -8.35 -1.70
CA ALA A 98 -12.14 -9.11 -0.60
C ALA A 98 -10.72 -8.64 -0.26
N ILE A 99 -10.19 -9.14 0.85
CA ILE A 99 -8.77 -9.08 1.19
C ILE A 99 -8.20 -10.48 0.97
N VAL A 100 -7.32 -10.61 -0.02
CA VAL A 100 -6.58 -11.85 -0.28
C VAL A 100 -5.49 -11.99 0.77
N VAL A 101 -5.44 -13.16 1.40
CA VAL A 101 -4.40 -13.55 2.36
C VAL A 101 -3.54 -14.62 1.73
N LEU A 102 -2.27 -14.32 1.52
CA LEU A 102 -1.29 -15.25 1.02
C LEU A 102 -0.43 -15.76 2.17
N ASP A 103 -0.63 -17.00 2.58
CA ASP A 103 0.22 -17.65 3.57
C ASP A 103 1.46 -18.22 2.89
N LEU A 104 2.61 -17.62 3.19
CA LEU A 104 3.91 -18.00 2.63
C LEU A 104 4.42 -19.32 3.22
N THR A 105 3.95 -19.73 4.40
CA THR A 105 4.36 -20.99 5.04
C THR A 105 3.68 -22.17 4.37
N SER A 106 2.37 -22.07 4.13
CA SER A 106 1.61 -23.13 3.46
C SER A 106 1.56 -22.99 1.94
N SER A 107 1.98 -21.84 1.39
CA SER A 107 1.82 -21.48 -0.02
C SER A 107 0.36 -21.54 -0.50
N ILE A 108 -0.58 -21.12 0.36
CA ILE A 108 -2.02 -21.15 0.09
C ILE A 108 -2.56 -19.72 0.16
N ALA A 109 -3.49 -19.41 -0.75
CA ALA A 109 -4.28 -18.19 -0.69
C ALA A 109 -5.65 -18.47 -0.06
N SER A 110 -6.10 -17.55 0.79
CA SER A 110 -7.46 -17.48 1.32
C SER A 110 -7.99 -16.05 1.21
N THR A 111 -9.23 -15.82 1.62
CA THR A 111 -9.86 -14.50 1.56
C THR A 111 -10.51 -14.13 2.90
N ILE A 112 -10.45 -12.85 3.23
CA ILE A 112 -11.17 -12.21 4.33
C ILE A 112 -12.13 -11.22 3.70
N GLN A 113 -13.37 -11.18 4.18
CA GLN A 113 -14.34 -10.18 3.73
C GLN A 113 -14.04 -8.83 4.41
N PRO A 114 -14.18 -7.69 3.71
CA PRO A 114 -14.05 -6.38 4.33
C PRO A 114 -15.12 -6.16 5.43
N PRO A 115 -14.95 -5.16 6.30
CA PRO A 115 -15.99 -4.79 7.26
C PRO A 115 -17.33 -4.52 6.56
N HIS A 116 -18.43 -4.81 7.25
CA HIS A 116 -19.77 -4.61 6.68
C HIS A 116 -19.98 -3.14 6.29
N GLY A 117 -20.40 -2.90 5.05
CA GLY A 117 -20.63 -1.55 4.51
C GLY A 117 -19.37 -0.84 4.00
N VAL A 118 -18.20 -1.49 4.04
CA VAL A 118 -16.96 -0.98 3.44
C VAL A 118 -16.78 -1.60 2.05
N SER A 119 -16.76 -0.75 1.02
CA SER A 119 -16.41 -1.15 -0.35
C SER A 119 -14.95 -0.82 -0.62
N ILE A 120 -14.17 -1.82 -1.02
CA ILE A 120 -12.78 -1.61 -1.45
C ILE A 120 -12.84 -1.10 -2.91
N ASP A 121 -12.82 0.21 -3.10
CA ASP A 121 -12.86 0.80 -4.44
C ASP A 121 -11.46 1.08 -5.02
N LEU A 122 -11.43 1.36 -6.33
CA LEU A 122 -10.24 1.77 -7.06
C LEU A 122 -9.84 3.25 -6.80
N GLY A 123 -10.65 3.99 -6.06
CA GLY A 123 -10.51 5.42 -5.79
C GLY A 123 -9.46 5.76 -4.73
N LYS A 124 -8.68 4.78 -4.26
CA LYS A 124 -7.72 4.90 -3.17
C LYS A 124 -8.39 5.39 -1.86
N THR A 125 -9.65 5.04 -1.62
CA THR A 125 -10.36 5.39 -0.37
C THR A 125 -10.09 4.39 0.74
N THR A 126 -9.50 3.23 0.42
CA THR A 126 -9.22 2.16 1.36
C THR A 126 -7.75 1.75 1.30
N MET A 127 -7.12 1.54 2.46
CA MET A 127 -5.75 1.03 2.56
C MET A 127 -5.59 0.11 3.77
N LEU A 128 -4.74 -0.91 3.63
CA LEU A 128 -4.38 -1.80 4.73
C LEU A 128 -3.13 -1.30 5.45
N SER A 129 -3.05 -1.56 6.75
CA SER A 129 -1.84 -1.34 7.55
C SER A 129 -1.67 -2.46 8.57
N ARG A 130 -0.45 -2.61 9.08
CA ARG A 130 -0.17 -3.49 10.23
C ARG A 130 -0.90 -2.94 11.45
N ALA A 131 -1.50 -3.82 12.23
CA ALA A 131 -2.06 -3.44 13.53
C ALA A 131 -1.04 -3.70 14.66
N ASP A 132 -1.23 -2.99 15.77
CA ASP A 132 -0.50 -3.21 17.03
C ASP A 132 -1.32 -4.13 17.97
N ASP A 133 -0.73 -4.52 19.10
CA ASP A 133 -1.44 -5.03 20.29
C ASP A 133 -2.33 -6.27 20.05
N GLY A 134 -1.81 -7.28 19.34
CA GLY A 134 -2.47 -8.59 19.18
C GLY A 134 -3.61 -8.63 18.16
N SER A 135 -3.87 -7.51 17.47
CA SER A 135 -4.67 -7.52 16.23
C SER A 135 -3.78 -7.84 15.02
N VAL A 136 -4.37 -8.48 14.01
CA VAL A 136 -3.62 -8.95 12.82
C VAL A 136 -3.46 -7.82 11.80
N LEU A 137 -4.55 -7.11 11.51
CA LEU A 137 -4.56 -6.06 10.49
C LEU A 137 -5.39 -4.85 10.89
N CYS A 138 -5.07 -3.73 10.27
CA CYS A 138 -5.94 -2.58 10.21
C CYS A 138 -6.38 -2.29 8.76
N LEU A 139 -7.61 -1.82 8.61
CA LEU A 139 -8.14 -1.25 7.39
C LEU A 139 -8.58 0.20 7.65
N ILE A 140 -8.02 1.11 6.85
CA ILE A 140 -8.29 2.54 6.90
C ILE A 140 -9.18 2.84 5.71
N HIS A 141 -10.35 3.40 5.97
CA HIS A 141 -11.38 3.66 4.96
C HIS A 141 -11.85 5.10 5.07
N ILE A 142 -11.93 5.79 3.94
CA ILE A 142 -12.60 7.10 3.84
C ILE A 142 -14.03 6.85 3.40
N ASN A 143 -14.97 7.17 4.28
CA ASN A 143 -16.38 7.26 3.94
C ASN A 143 -16.81 8.72 4.00
N GLU A 144 -17.19 9.29 2.85
CA GLU A 144 -17.49 10.71 2.72
C GLU A 144 -16.33 11.61 3.20
N LEU A 145 -16.48 12.27 4.35
CA LEU A 145 -15.47 13.12 4.98
C LEU A 145 -15.02 12.57 6.35
N GLN A 146 -15.16 11.25 6.54
CA GLN A 146 -14.73 10.56 7.76
C GLN A 146 -13.69 9.50 7.43
N LEU A 147 -12.60 9.51 8.19
CA LEU A 147 -11.62 8.44 8.18
C LEU A 147 -11.96 7.43 9.26
N GLN A 148 -12.28 6.21 8.85
CA GLN A 148 -12.65 5.09 9.72
C GLN A 148 -11.49 4.12 9.82
N ILE A 149 -11.20 3.68 11.03
CA ILE A 149 -10.10 2.76 11.34
C ILE A 149 -10.71 1.46 11.86
N TRP A 150 -10.55 0.37 11.12
CA TRP A 150 -11.10 -0.94 11.44
C TRP A 150 -9.98 -1.92 11.81
N LEU A 151 -10.13 -2.64 12.91
CA LEU A 151 -9.18 -3.69 13.32
C LEU A 151 -9.73 -5.07 13.01
N HIS A 152 -8.86 -5.96 12.53
CA HIS A 152 -9.13 -7.38 12.34
C HIS A 152 -8.34 -8.21 13.34
N ASN A 153 -9.04 -8.95 14.20
CA ASN A 153 -8.42 -9.76 15.26
C ASN A 153 -8.13 -11.21 14.85
N GLY A 154 -8.36 -11.57 13.59
CA GLY A 154 -8.21 -12.93 13.06
C GLY A 154 -9.54 -13.54 12.64
N ASP A 155 -10.64 -13.16 13.28
CA ASP A 155 -11.98 -13.69 12.99
C ASP A 155 -12.96 -12.62 12.53
N ASN A 156 -12.91 -11.43 13.15
CA ASN A 156 -13.91 -10.39 12.94
C ASN A 156 -13.29 -9.00 12.84
N TRP A 157 -14.05 -8.09 12.22
CA TRP A 157 -13.75 -6.66 12.16
C TRP A 157 -14.44 -5.90 13.30
N SER A 158 -13.73 -4.92 13.86
CA SER A 158 -14.28 -3.95 14.81
C SER A 158 -13.84 -2.54 14.44
N LEU A 159 -14.76 -1.58 14.45
CA LEU A 159 -14.43 -0.17 14.27
C LEU A 159 -13.72 0.34 15.52
N LEU A 160 -12.45 0.74 15.36
CA LEU A 160 -11.62 1.27 16.43
C LEU A 160 -11.85 2.76 16.63
N ASP A 161 -11.83 3.53 15.54
CA ASP A 161 -11.96 4.98 15.60
C ASP A 161 -12.57 5.57 14.32
N THR A 162 -13.14 6.76 14.46
CA THR A 162 -13.65 7.59 13.38
C THR A 162 -13.14 9.02 13.57
N ILE A 163 -12.41 9.52 12.58
CA ILE A 163 -11.86 10.88 12.57
C ILE A 163 -12.62 11.72 11.54
N CYS A 164 -13.19 12.83 11.99
CA CYS A 164 -13.91 13.78 11.13
C CYS A 164 -12.92 14.66 10.36
N LEU A 165 -12.72 14.39 9.06
CA LEU A 165 -11.79 15.14 8.22
C LEU A 165 -12.33 16.53 7.86
N SER A 166 -13.66 16.69 7.76
CA SER A 166 -14.28 17.97 7.39
C SER A 166 -13.93 19.09 8.37
N GLU A 167 -14.02 18.82 9.68
CA GLU A 167 -13.67 19.76 10.74
C GLU A 167 -12.19 20.12 10.73
N MET A 168 -11.33 19.13 10.48
CA MET A 168 -9.89 19.35 10.42
C MET A 168 -9.50 20.19 9.19
N CYS A 169 -10.08 19.89 8.02
CA CYS A 169 -9.81 20.60 6.78
C CYS A 169 -10.38 22.02 6.77
N ALA A 170 -11.55 22.25 7.37
CA ALA A 170 -12.19 23.58 7.42
C ALA A 170 -11.30 24.65 8.08
N ASN A 171 -10.42 24.25 8.99
CA ASN A 171 -9.48 25.15 9.65
C ASN A 171 -8.19 25.42 8.85
N MET A 172 -7.94 24.66 7.79
CA MET A 172 -6.67 24.69 7.04
C MET A 172 -6.82 25.13 5.57
N LEU A 173 -8.00 24.94 4.99
CA LEU A 173 -8.27 25.23 3.58
C LEU A 173 -9.37 26.28 3.52
N GLU A 174 -9.03 27.47 3.00
CA GLU A 174 -9.97 28.60 2.88
C GLU A 174 -11.15 28.28 1.93
N ASP A 175 -10.94 27.34 0.99
CA ASP A 175 -11.98 26.77 0.13
C ASP A 175 -12.33 25.33 0.58
N VAL A 176 -13.51 25.16 1.18
CA VAL A 176 -14.07 23.87 1.65
C VAL A 176 -14.67 23.05 0.47
N PRO A 177 -15.12 21.80 0.66
CA PRO A 177 -14.49 20.54 0.25
C PRO A 177 -15.20 19.94 -0.98
N THR A 178 -14.94 20.42 -2.19
CA THR A 178 -15.45 19.75 -3.40
C THR A 178 -14.48 18.74 -4.00
N ALA A 179 -13.23 18.72 -3.51
CA ALA A 179 -12.24 17.75 -3.96
C ALA A 179 -12.37 16.44 -3.19
N ASP A 180 -12.46 15.32 -3.93
CA ASP A 180 -12.40 13.98 -3.36
C ASP A 180 -11.14 13.81 -2.51
N ILE A 181 -11.30 13.25 -1.31
CA ILE A 181 -10.19 12.90 -0.43
C ILE A 181 -9.76 11.46 -0.74
N ARG A 182 -8.46 11.24 -0.94
CA ARG A 182 -7.88 9.92 -1.21
C ARG A 182 -6.77 9.59 -0.23
N ILE A 183 -6.59 8.31 0.07
CA ILE A 183 -5.46 7.82 0.85
C ILE A 183 -4.29 7.58 -0.09
N ASN A 184 -3.20 8.33 0.07
CA ASN A 184 -1.96 8.04 -0.64
C ASN A 184 -1.14 6.97 0.09
N HIS A 185 -1.04 7.07 1.41
CA HIS A 185 -0.28 6.13 2.22
C HIS A 185 -0.77 6.07 3.66
N VAL A 186 -0.61 4.92 4.30
CA VAL A 186 -0.83 4.72 5.74
C VAL A 186 0.44 4.14 6.33
N GLY A 187 0.92 4.77 7.40
CA GLY A 187 2.02 4.23 8.21
C GLY A 187 1.61 2.95 8.92
N ASP A 188 2.60 2.16 9.31
CA ASP A 188 2.36 0.99 10.14
C ASP A 188 1.73 1.36 11.49
N TYR A 189 1.00 0.42 12.08
CA TYR A 189 0.35 0.58 13.40
C TYR A 189 -0.66 1.73 13.44
N ASN A 190 -1.13 2.16 12.27
CA ASN A 190 -2.01 3.31 12.08
C ASN A 190 -1.47 4.60 12.70
N ASP A 191 -0.15 4.79 12.76
CA ASP A 191 0.42 5.96 13.42
C ASP A 191 0.09 7.27 12.66
N PHE A 192 0.10 7.21 11.33
CA PHE A 192 -0.17 8.37 10.48
C PHE A 192 -0.78 7.98 9.14
N VAL A 193 -1.45 8.94 8.51
CA VAL A 193 -2.06 8.82 7.18
C VAL A 193 -1.64 10.00 6.31
N PHE A 194 -1.20 9.74 5.09
CA PHE A 194 -1.06 10.75 4.04
C PHE A 194 -2.30 10.75 3.16
N LEU A 195 -2.99 11.89 3.16
CA LEU A 195 -4.20 12.13 2.38
C LEU A 195 -3.88 13.06 1.22
N GLU A 196 -4.50 12.79 0.08
CA GLU A 196 -4.62 13.72 -1.04
C GLU A 196 -5.95 14.42 -0.97
N MET A 197 -5.94 15.75 -1.07
CA MET A 197 -7.15 16.56 -1.19
C MET A 197 -6.87 17.70 -2.17
N GLY A 198 -7.47 17.61 -3.36
CA GLY A 198 -7.21 18.55 -4.45
C GLY A 198 -5.74 18.57 -4.86
N ARG A 199 -5.05 19.71 -4.68
CA ARG A 199 -3.62 19.89 -4.97
C ARG A 199 -2.72 19.73 -3.74
N CYS A 200 -3.28 19.35 -2.59
CA CYS A 200 -2.55 19.29 -1.33
C CYS A 200 -2.35 17.85 -0.87
N VAL A 201 -1.19 17.62 -0.25
CA VAL A 201 -0.93 16.47 0.61
C VAL A 201 -1.09 16.89 2.04
N LEU A 202 -1.91 16.14 2.76
CA LEU A 202 -2.17 16.33 4.17
C LEU A 202 -1.57 15.16 4.94
N TYR A 203 -0.83 15.46 6.00
CA TYR A 203 -0.34 14.51 6.97
C TYR A 203 -1.27 14.53 8.18
N LEU A 204 -1.89 13.39 8.47
CA LEU A 204 -2.71 13.17 9.65
C LEU A 204 -1.93 12.28 10.62
N ASP A 205 -1.60 12.82 11.79
CA ASP A 205 -1.18 12.00 12.94
C ASP A 205 -2.44 11.49 13.65
N VAL A 206 -2.62 10.17 13.62
CA VAL A 206 -3.86 9.52 14.07
C VAL A 206 -4.01 9.62 15.58
N LYS A 207 -2.93 9.40 16.33
CA LYS A 207 -2.92 9.37 17.80
C LYS A 207 -3.22 10.75 18.40
N SER A 208 -2.57 11.78 17.87
CA SER A 208 -2.77 13.17 18.32
C SER A 208 -3.96 13.85 17.67
N ARG A 209 -4.56 13.24 16.63
CA ARG A 209 -5.62 13.82 15.80
C ARG A 209 -5.22 15.18 15.23
N THR A 210 -3.96 15.31 14.82
CA THR A 210 -3.45 16.55 14.23
C THR A 210 -3.28 16.42 12.73
N LEU A 211 -3.88 17.35 12.00
CA LEU A 211 -3.75 17.45 10.55
C LEU A 211 -2.76 18.57 10.21
N ARG A 212 -1.87 18.31 9.26
CA ARG A 212 -0.87 19.28 8.78
C ARG A 212 -0.79 19.22 7.26
N LYS A 213 -0.64 20.38 6.63
CA LYS A 213 -0.30 20.45 5.20
C LYS A 213 1.17 20.06 5.03
N GLY A 214 1.42 18.94 4.35
CA GLY A 214 2.77 18.43 4.10
C GLY A 214 3.37 19.00 2.81
N TYR A 215 2.55 19.13 1.76
CA TYR A 215 2.99 19.61 0.46
C TYR A 215 1.80 20.16 -0.34
N GLU A 216 2.08 21.07 -1.28
CA GLU A 216 1.12 21.63 -2.22
C GLU A 216 1.74 21.66 -3.61
N MET A 217 1.00 21.09 -4.57
CA MET A 217 1.39 21.09 -5.96
C MET A 217 1.41 22.51 -6.51
N THR A 218 2.50 22.87 -7.16
CA THR A 218 2.61 24.07 -7.99
C THR A 218 1.67 23.97 -9.19
N ALA A 219 1.39 25.10 -9.84
CA ALA A 219 0.48 25.17 -10.99
C ALA A 219 0.87 24.21 -12.13
N ASP A 220 2.17 23.95 -12.31
CA ASP A 220 2.75 23.15 -13.40
C ASP A 220 2.70 21.64 -13.14
N GLU A 221 2.46 21.22 -11.89
CA GLU A 221 2.40 19.81 -11.52
C GLU A 221 1.00 19.24 -11.82
N TYR A 222 0.94 18.22 -12.67
CA TYR A 222 -0.31 17.59 -13.10
C TYR A 222 -0.80 16.47 -12.17
N HIS A 223 0.12 15.78 -11.48
CA HIS A 223 -0.19 14.71 -10.55
C HIS A 223 0.85 14.69 -9.42
N LEU A 224 0.43 14.28 -8.23
CA LEU A 224 1.30 14.19 -7.06
C LEU A 224 2.29 13.01 -7.15
N GLY A 225 1.83 11.87 -7.68
CA GLY A 225 2.55 10.60 -7.60
C GLY A 225 2.33 9.88 -6.26
N ASP A 226 2.97 8.72 -6.10
CA ASP A 226 2.88 7.93 -4.88
C ASP A 226 3.90 8.39 -3.82
N ILE A 227 3.46 8.45 -2.56
CA ILE A 227 4.30 8.75 -1.40
C ILE A 227 4.80 7.43 -0.81
N TYR A 228 6.12 7.36 -0.64
CA TYR A 228 6.82 6.27 0.03
C TYR A 228 7.58 6.85 1.21
N PRO A 229 7.05 6.80 2.45
CA PRO A 229 7.83 7.23 3.60
C PRO A 229 9.00 6.28 3.81
N PHE A 230 10.16 6.87 4.08
CA PHE A 230 11.38 6.14 4.38
C PHE A 230 11.90 6.63 5.73
N MET A 231 12.14 5.69 6.64
CA MET A 231 12.85 5.95 7.88
C MET A 231 14.33 5.62 7.67
N MET A 232 15.21 6.58 7.92
CA MET A 232 16.65 6.39 7.87
C MET A 232 17.25 6.69 9.24
N SER A 233 18.26 5.91 9.64
CA SER A 233 19.05 6.19 10.84
C SER A 233 19.87 7.48 10.75
N TRP A 234 20.01 8.01 9.53
CA TRP A 234 20.73 9.24 9.22
C TRP A 234 19.86 10.12 8.30
N PRO A 235 19.97 11.46 8.39
CA PRO A 235 19.29 12.34 7.46
C PRO A 235 19.64 11.98 6.00
N PRO A 236 18.65 11.92 5.08
CA PRO A 236 18.91 11.63 3.68
C PRO A 236 19.85 12.69 3.10
N ILE A 237 20.92 12.25 2.46
CA ILE A 237 21.79 13.13 1.68
C ILE A 237 21.26 13.09 0.24
N PHE A 238 20.46 14.08 -0.12
CA PHE A 238 19.96 14.19 -1.49
C PHE A 238 21.09 14.67 -2.42
N PRO A 239 21.28 14.03 -3.59
CA PRO A 239 22.25 14.52 -4.56
C PRO A 239 21.81 15.90 -5.06
N THR A 240 22.76 16.83 -5.17
CA THR A 240 22.50 18.16 -5.72
C THR A 240 21.98 18.03 -7.15
N LEU A 241 20.79 18.54 -7.42
CA LEU A 241 20.20 18.53 -8.76
C LEU A 241 21.18 19.20 -9.74
N SER A 242 21.70 18.43 -10.69
CA SER A 242 22.46 19.01 -11.79
C SER A 242 21.46 19.75 -12.70
N PRO A 243 21.75 20.98 -13.13
CA PRO A 243 20.85 21.71 -14.02
C PRO A 243 20.59 20.88 -15.27
N ALA A 244 19.31 20.77 -15.64
CA ALA A 244 18.90 20.09 -16.86
C ALA A 244 19.69 20.68 -18.03
N ARG A 245 20.39 19.83 -18.80
CA ARG A 245 20.99 20.29 -20.06
C ARG A 245 19.83 20.70 -20.98
N PRO A 246 19.82 21.92 -21.52
CA PRO A 246 18.87 22.27 -22.56
C PRO A 246 19.13 21.36 -23.77
N PHE A 247 18.04 20.84 -24.33
CA PHE A 247 18.03 20.06 -25.56
C PHE A 247 18.52 20.89 -26.76
#